data_AF-A0A924Q1G6-F1
#
_entry.id   AF-A0A924Q1G6-F1
#
_cell.length_a   1.000
_cell.length_b   1.000
_cell.length_c   1.000
_cell.angle_alpha   90.00
_cell.angle_beta   90.00
_cell.angle_gamma   90.00
#
_symmetry.space_group_name_H-M   'P 1'
#
loop_
_entity.id
_entity.type
_entity.pdbx_description
1 polymer ?
#
loop_
_entity_poly.entity_id
_entity_poly.type
_entity_poly.pdbx_seq_one_letter_code
_entity_poly.pdbx_strand_id
1 'polypeptide(L)'
;MKSVEGTYALVSNPNFGDQPSGLMILTANGYYSNSASRTTRPKIAAADRRKGTPEENKAIFDGSISHYGRYSIDDGKTITLNIQWSSYPNWNGITQKRALKVSGEQLSYTVPSPSSAVSTGPTEVVWKRIKQSLYLSGGAAIAASPGILERSVPADSGWISANVWLRPTAD
;
A
#
# COMPACT_ATOMS: atom_id res chain seq x y z
N MET A 1 -0.10 -21.22 -12.07
CA MET A 1 0.83 -20.33 -11.35
C MET A 1 0.04 -19.58 -10.28
N LYS A 2 0.55 -19.42 -9.04
CA LYS A 2 -0.18 -18.61 -8.04
C LYS A 2 -0.21 -17.16 -8.52
N SER A 3 -1.38 -16.53 -8.48
CA SER A 3 -1.50 -15.14 -8.89
C SER A 3 -0.69 -14.22 -7.96
N VAL A 4 -0.01 -13.24 -8.54
CA VAL A 4 0.68 -12.18 -7.81
C VAL A 4 -0.28 -11.09 -7.33
N GLU A 5 -1.54 -11.14 -7.72
CA GLU A 5 -2.57 -10.21 -7.25
C GLU A 5 -2.64 -10.17 -5.73
N GLY A 6 -2.79 -8.98 -5.16
CA GLY A 6 -2.98 -8.80 -3.72
C GLY A 6 -2.37 -7.50 -3.22
N THR A 7 -2.47 -7.33 -1.91
CA THR A 7 -1.91 -6.20 -1.18
C THR A 7 -0.64 -6.65 -0.45
N TYR A 8 0.40 -5.84 -0.48
CA TYR A 8 1.70 -6.14 0.09
C TYR A 8 2.23 -4.98 0.91
N ALA A 9 2.79 -5.28 2.08
CA ALA A 9 3.56 -4.36 2.91
C ALA A 9 5.03 -4.40 2.51
N LEU A 10 5.68 -3.24 2.49
CA LEU A 10 7.11 -3.13 2.27
C LEU A 10 7.87 -3.75 3.44
N VAL A 11 8.84 -4.63 3.15
CA VAL A 11 9.72 -5.26 4.13
C VAL A 11 11.09 -4.61 4.10
N SER A 12 11.68 -4.46 2.92
CA SER A 12 13.00 -3.83 2.77
C SER A 12 13.13 -3.08 1.45
N ASN A 13 13.78 -1.92 1.52
CA ASN A 13 14.27 -1.15 0.40
C ASN A 13 15.39 -0.23 0.91
N PRO A 14 16.67 -0.53 0.59
CA PRO A 14 17.81 0.25 1.07
C PRO A 14 17.71 1.77 0.83
N ASN A 15 16.97 2.22 -0.18
CA ASN A 15 16.77 3.65 -0.45
C ASN A 15 15.96 4.38 0.65
N PHE A 16 15.29 3.64 1.53
CA PHE A 16 14.42 4.18 2.57
C PHE A 16 14.88 3.82 4.00
N GLY A 17 16.10 3.30 4.15
CA GLY A 17 16.70 2.94 5.43
C GLY A 17 16.15 1.64 6.03
N ASP A 18 16.47 1.40 7.31
CA ASP A 18 16.25 0.12 7.99
C ASP A 18 14.78 -0.19 8.28
N GLN A 19 13.95 0.83 8.44
CA GLN A 19 12.53 0.70 8.73
C GLN A 19 11.69 1.43 7.68
N PRO A 20 11.65 0.92 6.45
CA PRO A 20 10.86 1.55 5.41
C PRO A 20 9.36 1.26 5.64
N SER A 21 8.51 2.16 5.15
CA SER A 21 7.07 1.99 5.16
C SER A 21 6.53 2.14 3.74
N GLY A 22 5.61 1.25 3.35
CA GLY A 22 5.06 1.26 2.01
C GLY A 22 4.00 0.21 1.78
N LEU A 23 3.22 0.42 0.72
CA LEU A 23 2.18 -0.48 0.25
C LEU A 23 2.31 -0.66 -1.26
N MET A 24 2.21 -1.92 -1.71
CA MET A 24 2.02 -2.25 -3.11
C MET A 24 0.71 -3.02 -3.28
N ILE A 25 -0.09 -2.61 -4.25
CA ILE A 25 -1.34 -3.28 -4.62
C ILE A 25 -1.19 -3.75 -6.07
N LEU A 26 -1.45 -5.04 -6.29
CA LEU A 26 -1.52 -5.69 -7.60
C LEU A 26 -2.96 -6.17 -7.80
N THR A 27 -3.66 -5.61 -8.77
CA THR A 27 -5.08 -5.89 -9.02
C THR A 27 -5.29 -6.91 -10.13
N ALA A 28 -6.36 -7.71 -10.05
CA ALA A 28 -6.68 -8.75 -11.04
C ALA A 28 -6.85 -8.22 -12.47
N ASN A 29 -7.32 -6.99 -12.61
CA ASN A 29 -7.49 -6.36 -13.92
C ASN A 29 -6.18 -5.77 -14.47
N GLY A 30 -5.02 -5.94 -13.83
CA GLY A 30 -3.70 -5.57 -14.33
C GLY A 30 -3.25 -4.14 -14.00
N TYR A 31 -3.87 -3.48 -13.02
CA TYR A 31 -3.37 -2.23 -12.46
C TYR A 31 -2.52 -2.46 -11.21
N TYR A 32 -1.57 -1.58 -10.98
CA TYR A 32 -0.82 -1.55 -9.73
C TYR A 32 -0.71 -0.14 -9.17
N SER A 33 -0.53 -0.06 -7.85
CA SER A 33 -0.10 1.14 -7.14
C SER A 33 1.02 0.76 -6.18
N ASN A 34 2.04 1.60 -6.08
CA ASN A 34 3.18 1.43 -5.19
C ASN A 34 3.52 2.75 -4.52
N SER A 35 3.62 2.73 -3.20
CA SER A 35 4.15 3.82 -2.39
C SER A 35 5.17 3.29 -1.41
N ALA A 36 6.33 3.95 -1.32
CA ALA A 36 7.39 3.61 -0.39
C ALA A 36 8.01 4.88 0.19
N SER A 37 8.42 4.82 1.45
CA SER A 37 9.03 5.94 2.15
C SER A 37 9.86 5.53 3.35
N ARG A 38 10.76 6.42 3.78
CA ARG A 38 11.39 6.34 5.10
C ARG A 38 10.43 6.85 6.17
N THR A 39 10.51 6.27 7.37
CA THR A 39 9.70 6.66 8.54
C THR A 39 10.14 7.98 9.17
N THR A 40 11.37 8.43 8.90
CA THR A 40 12.00 9.62 9.48
C THR A 40 11.72 10.93 8.72
N ARG A 41 10.74 10.96 7.80
CA ARG A 41 10.40 12.20 7.08
C ARG A 41 9.86 13.27 8.04
N PRO A 42 10.22 14.55 7.84
CA PRO A 42 9.68 15.63 8.66
C PRO A 42 8.19 15.84 8.38
N LYS A 43 7.47 16.32 9.39
CA LYS A 43 6.14 16.92 9.20
C LYS A 43 6.31 18.36 8.70
N ILE A 44 5.35 18.83 7.92
CA ILE A 44 5.28 20.26 7.56
C ILE A 44 4.80 21.05 8.77
N ALA A 45 5.63 21.97 9.28
CA ALA A 45 5.34 22.74 10.48
C ALA A 45 4.07 23.59 10.37
N ALA A 46 3.79 24.11 9.16
CA ALA A 46 2.63 24.94 8.88
C ALA A 46 1.27 24.20 8.94
N ALA A 47 1.28 22.87 9.10
CA ALA A 47 0.08 22.02 9.06
C ALA A 47 -0.78 22.17 7.78
N ASP A 48 -0.19 22.73 6.72
CA ASP A 48 -0.78 22.88 5.40
C ASP A 48 0.19 22.28 4.39
N ARG A 49 -0.24 21.21 3.70
CA ARG A 49 0.58 20.48 2.72
C ARG A 49 1.13 21.36 1.58
N ARG A 50 0.57 22.55 1.37
CA ARG A 50 1.01 23.51 0.34
C ARG A 50 1.99 24.56 0.86
N LYS A 51 2.25 24.59 2.17
CA LYS A 51 3.10 25.59 2.84
C LYS A 51 4.37 24.99 3.45
N GLY A 52 4.81 23.83 2.95
CA GLY A 52 6.11 23.27 3.33
C GLY A 52 7.25 24.16 2.86
N THR A 53 8.28 24.34 3.68
CA THR A 53 9.50 25.05 3.26
C THR A 53 10.24 24.26 2.17
N PRO A 54 11.16 24.90 1.42
CA PRO A 54 12.00 24.17 0.45
C PRO A 54 12.72 22.97 1.08
N GLU A 55 13.23 23.10 2.30
CA GLU A 55 13.97 22.07 3.03
C GLU A 55 13.04 20.91 3.44
N GLU A 56 11.85 21.23 3.98
CA GLU A 56 10.85 20.22 4.34
C GLU A 56 10.41 19.44 3.10
N ASN A 57 10.06 20.14 2.02
CA ASN A 57 9.60 19.52 0.78
C ASN A 57 10.69 18.63 0.16
N LYS A 58 11.94 19.09 0.14
CA LYS A 58 13.08 18.29 -0.34
C LYS A 58 13.24 17.02 0.50
N ALA A 59 13.23 17.14 1.83
CA ALA A 59 13.40 15.99 2.72
C ALA A 59 12.26 14.97 2.59
N ILE A 60 11.02 15.44 2.41
CA ILE A 60 9.84 14.60 2.16
C ILE A 60 9.96 13.89 0.82
N PHE A 61 10.30 14.62 -0.24
CA PHE A 61 10.44 14.08 -1.59
C PHE A 61 11.58 13.06 -1.67
N ASP A 62 12.79 13.41 -1.22
CA ASP A 62 13.93 12.50 -1.16
C ASP A 62 13.63 11.22 -0.36
N GLY A 63 12.75 11.34 0.63
CA GLY A 63 12.38 10.26 1.53
C GLY A 63 11.21 9.41 1.05
N SER A 64 10.65 9.64 -0.13
CA SER A 64 9.50 8.88 -0.61
C SER A 64 9.39 8.79 -2.12
N ILE A 65 8.76 7.71 -2.57
CA ILE A 65 8.36 7.57 -3.97
C ILE A 65 6.98 6.95 -4.03
N SER A 66 6.17 7.41 -4.98
CA SER A 66 4.87 6.81 -5.26
C SER A 66 4.64 6.79 -6.76
N HIS A 67 4.13 5.67 -7.27
CA HIS A 67 3.81 5.54 -8.68
C HIS A 67 2.76 4.45 -8.91
N TYR A 68 1.99 4.60 -9.99
CA TYR A 68 0.96 3.64 -10.37
C TYR A 68 0.87 3.50 -11.89
N GLY A 69 0.20 2.44 -12.33
CA GLY A 69 -0.03 2.21 -13.74
C GLY A 69 -0.48 0.79 -14.03
N ARG A 70 -0.04 0.25 -15.16
CA ARG A 70 -0.34 -1.14 -15.57
C ARG A 70 0.83 -2.05 -15.25
N TYR A 71 0.54 -3.30 -14.90
CA TYR A 71 1.57 -4.31 -14.75
C TYR A 71 1.25 -5.59 -15.52
N SER A 72 2.29 -6.32 -15.88
CA SER A 72 2.22 -7.70 -16.37
C SER A 72 3.31 -8.55 -15.73
N ILE A 73 3.09 -9.86 -15.69
CA ILE A 73 4.06 -10.85 -15.23
C ILE A 73 4.42 -11.76 -16.39
N ASP A 74 5.69 -11.81 -16.74
CA ASP A 74 6.22 -12.67 -17.81
C ASP A 74 6.87 -13.90 -17.16
N ASP A 75 6.31 -15.08 -17.43
CA ASP A 75 6.75 -16.40 -16.94
C ASP A 75 6.99 -16.50 -15.42
N GLY A 76 6.36 -15.63 -14.63
CA GLY A 76 6.57 -15.53 -13.18
C GLY A 76 7.96 -15.08 -12.74
N LYS A 77 8.81 -14.66 -13.69
CA LYS A 77 10.21 -14.29 -13.48
C LYS A 77 10.49 -12.81 -13.71
N THR A 78 9.59 -12.12 -14.41
CA THR A 78 9.73 -10.69 -14.68
C THR A 78 8.41 -9.99 -14.36
N ILE A 79 8.49 -8.89 -13.61
CA ILE A 79 7.40 -7.93 -13.49
C ILE A 79 7.71 -6.74 -14.41
N THR A 80 6.77 -6.44 -15.30
CA THR A 80 6.84 -5.27 -16.17
C THR A 80 5.86 -4.22 -15.67
N LEU A 81 6.34 -3.02 -15.40
CA LEU A 81 5.57 -1.88 -14.91
C LEU A 81 5.50 -0.80 -16.00
N ASN A 82 4.31 -0.52 -16.50
CA ASN A 82 4.06 0.62 -17.38
C ASN A 82 3.54 1.77 -16.53
N ILE A 83 4.41 2.73 -16.25
CA ILE A 83 4.18 3.78 -15.27
C ILE A 83 3.32 4.88 -15.91
N GLN A 84 2.12 5.09 -15.37
CA GLN A 84 1.22 6.16 -15.83
C GLN A 84 1.47 7.45 -15.07
N TRP A 85 1.73 7.35 -13.77
CA TRP A 85 2.05 8.48 -12.91
C TRP A 85 3.07 8.09 -11.87
N SER A 86 3.95 9.04 -11.53
CA SER A 86 5.00 8.92 -10.55
C SER A 86 5.25 10.27 -9.87
N SER A 87 5.54 10.24 -8.57
CA SER A 87 6.04 11.39 -7.84
C SER A 87 7.39 11.87 -8.39
N TYR A 88 8.17 10.98 -9.02
CA TYR A 88 9.32 11.35 -9.85
C TYR A 88 8.88 11.40 -11.33
N PRO A 89 8.59 12.58 -11.90
CA PRO A 89 7.88 12.69 -13.17
C PRO A 89 8.62 12.11 -14.38
N ASN A 90 9.94 11.97 -14.29
CA ASN A 90 10.77 11.36 -15.33
C ASN A 90 10.42 9.88 -15.59
N TRP A 91 9.65 9.26 -14.69
CA TRP A 91 9.12 7.92 -14.88
C TRP A 91 7.74 7.89 -15.55
N ASN A 92 7.09 9.02 -15.78
CA ASN A 92 5.78 9.01 -16.43
C ASN A 92 5.93 8.54 -17.89
N GLY A 93 5.11 7.57 -18.28
CA GLY A 93 5.08 7.02 -19.63
C GLY A 93 6.17 5.99 -19.94
N ILE A 94 7.10 5.70 -19.01
CA ILE A 94 8.16 4.70 -19.25
C ILE A 94 7.74 3.31 -18.77
N THR A 95 8.36 2.29 -19.38
CA THR A 95 8.25 0.90 -18.97
C THR A 95 9.49 0.48 -18.20
N GLN A 96 9.29 -0.14 -17.03
CA GLN A 96 10.36 -0.74 -16.25
C GLN A 96 10.17 -2.24 -16.14
N LYS A 97 11.20 -3.01 -16.48
CA LYS A 97 11.24 -4.46 -16.30
C LYS A 97 12.13 -4.80 -15.12
N ARG A 98 11.66 -5.66 -14.24
CA ARG A 98 12.38 -6.06 -13.03
C ARG A 98 12.32 -7.57 -12.88
N ALA A 99 13.47 -8.19 -12.57
CA ALA A 99 13.50 -9.60 -12.20
C ALA A 99 12.67 -9.80 -10.94
N LEU A 100 11.76 -10.77 -10.96
CA LEU A 100 10.76 -11.06 -9.94
C LEU A 100 11.09 -12.41 -9.29
N LYS A 101 10.98 -12.47 -7.97
CA LYS A 101 10.97 -13.70 -7.20
C LYS A 101 9.71 -13.72 -6.33
N VAL A 102 9.02 -14.86 -6.30
CA VAL A 102 7.84 -15.06 -5.45
C VAL A 102 8.06 -16.33 -4.64
N SER A 103 8.02 -16.21 -3.31
CA SER A 103 8.16 -17.34 -2.38
C SER A 103 7.15 -17.20 -1.25
N GLY A 104 6.12 -18.05 -1.26
CA GLY A 104 5.04 -18.01 -0.28
C GLY A 104 4.33 -16.65 -0.25
N GLU A 105 4.53 -15.91 0.84
CA GLU A 105 3.98 -14.56 1.06
C GLU A 105 4.94 -13.45 0.62
N GLN A 106 6.17 -13.78 0.26
CA GLN A 106 7.16 -12.78 -0.14
C GLN A 106 7.17 -12.61 -1.66
N LEU A 107 7.21 -11.36 -2.07
CA LEU A 107 7.46 -10.93 -3.44
C LEU A 107 8.67 -10.01 -3.40
N SER A 108 9.74 -10.34 -4.12
CA SER A 108 10.85 -9.42 -4.31
C SER A 108 11.07 -9.11 -5.78
N TYR A 109 11.57 -7.91 -6.06
CA TYR A 109 12.08 -7.59 -7.38
C TYR A 109 13.40 -6.84 -7.29
N THR A 110 14.25 -7.00 -8.30
CA THR A 110 15.52 -6.28 -8.41
C THR A 110 15.37 -5.07 -9.31
N VAL A 111 15.69 -3.89 -8.78
CA VAL A 111 15.82 -2.65 -9.53
C VAL A 111 17.26 -2.56 -10.04
N PRO A 112 17.53 -2.72 -11.35
CA PRO A 112 18.90 -2.81 -11.87
C PRO A 112 19.64 -1.47 -11.78
N SER A 113 18.93 -0.37 -12.00
CA SER A 113 19.46 0.99 -11.93
C SER A 113 18.51 1.84 -11.10
N PRO A 114 18.71 1.92 -9.78
CA PRO A 114 17.91 2.78 -8.90
C PRO A 114 18.00 4.24 -9.35
N SER A 115 16.89 4.97 -9.31
CA SER A 115 16.87 6.41 -9.61
C SER A 115 17.41 7.29 -8.48
N SER A 116 17.81 6.67 -7.36
CA SER A 116 18.40 7.33 -6.21
C SER A 116 19.88 7.02 -6.13
N ALA A 117 20.69 8.05 -5.90
CA ALA A 117 22.13 7.90 -5.66
C ALA A 117 22.47 7.20 -4.33
N VAL A 118 21.46 6.88 -3.50
CA VAL A 118 21.66 6.14 -2.24
C VAL A 118 22.15 4.72 -2.51
N SER A 119 21.74 4.11 -3.62
CA SER A 119 22.17 2.75 -4.00
C SER A 119 23.08 2.80 -5.22
N THR A 120 24.30 2.29 -5.09
CA THR A 120 25.34 2.31 -6.15
C THR A 120 25.27 1.12 -7.11
N GLY A 121 24.26 0.26 -6.99
CA GLY A 121 24.09 -0.94 -7.80
C GLY A 121 22.68 -1.53 -7.72
N PRO A 122 22.47 -2.72 -8.31
CA PRO A 122 21.18 -3.38 -8.31
C PRO A 122 20.63 -3.55 -6.88
N THR A 123 19.39 -3.10 -6.67
CA THR A 123 18.75 -3.10 -5.35
C THR A 123 17.58 -4.07 -5.34
N GLU A 124 17.59 -5.04 -4.43
CA GLU A 124 16.42 -5.88 -4.18
C GLU A 124 15.44 -5.15 -3.27
N VAL A 125 14.17 -5.12 -3.68
CA VAL A 125 13.06 -4.61 -2.88
C VAL A 125 12.20 -5.81 -2.49
N VAL A 126 11.93 -5.96 -1.21
CA VAL A 126 11.18 -7.10 -0.66
C VAL A 126 9.85 -6.63 -0.10
N TRP A 127 8.80 -7.34 -0.47
CA TRP A 127 7.42 -7.11 -0.06
C TRP A 127 6.84 -8.37 0.58
N LYS A 128 5.99 -8.20 1.59
CA LYS A 128 5.23 -9.30 2.21
C LYS A 128 3.75 -9.10 1.99
N ARG A 129 3.09 -10.11 1.47
CA ARG A 129 1.66 -10.16 1.24
C ARG A 129 0.91 -9.97 2.55
N ILE A 130 -0.02 -9.03 2.59
CA ILE A 130 -0.95 -8.85 3.69
C ILE A 130 -2.05 -9.90 3.52
N LYS A 131 -2.22 -10.75 4.53
CA LYS A 131 -3.38 -11.64 4.58
C LYS A 131 -4.61 -10.80 4.79
N GLN A 132 -5.57 -10.96 3.89
CA GLN A 132 -6.92 -10.49 4.14
C GLN A 132 -7.42 -11.27 5.36
N SER A 133 -7.68 -10.59 6.48
CA SER A 133 -8.51 -11.19 7.51
C SER A 133 -9.89 -11.33 6.89
N LEU A 134 -10.39 -12.57 6.78
CA LEU A 134 -11.82 -12.76 6.60
C LEU A 134 -12.47 -12.22 7.88
N TYR A 135 -12.94 -10.97 7.85
CA TYR A 135 -14.10 -10.63 8.63
C TYR A 135 -15.25 -11.40 7.97
N LEU A 136 -15.49 -12.62 8.43
CA LEU A 136 -16.80 -13.23 8.28
C LEU A 136 -17.73 -12.25 9.01
N SER A 137 -18.47 -11.45 8.26
CA SER A 137 -19.67 -10.81 8.77
C SER A 137 -20.54 -11.95 9.30
N GLY A 138 -20.51 -12.15 10.61
CA GLY A 138 -21.33 -13.14 11.29
C GLY A 138 -22.77 -12.93 10.84
N GLY A 139 -23.37 -13.98 10.31
CA GLY A 139 -24.74 -13.97 9.87
C GLY A 139 -25.66 -13.56 11.02
N ALA A 140 -26.53 -12.60 10.75
CA ALA A 140 -27.86 -12.61 11.30
C ALA A 140 -28.80 -12.85 10.11
N ALA A 141 -28.99 -14.12 9.77
CA ALA A 141 -30.22 -14.51 9.11
C ALA A 141 -31.34 -14.24 10.12
N ILE A 142 -32.10 -13.16 9.90
CA ILE A 142 -33.27 -12.85 10.70
C ILE A 142 -34.37 -13.84 10.26
N ALA A 143 -34.31 -15.05 10.78
CA ALA A 143 -35.45 -15.95 10.82
C ALA A 143 -36.29 -15.55 12.04
N ALA A 144 -37.37 -14.82 11.80
CA ALA A 144 -38.35 -14.51 12.81
C ALA A 144 -39.07 -15.79 13.26
N SER A 145 -39.01 -16.11 14.55
CA SER A 145 -40.07 -16.80 15.30
C SER A 145 -39.87 -16.61 16.82
N PRO A 146 -40.95 -16.60 17.62
CA PRO A 146 -41.06 -15.76 18.80
C PRO A 146 -40.82 -16.49 20.13
N GLY A 147 -40.25 -15.79 21.13
CA GLY A 147 -40.30 -16.20 22.55
C GLY A 147 -39.11 -15.75 23.41
N ILE A 148 -39.32 -14.71 24.25
CA ILE A 148 -39.16 -14.73 25.74
C ILE A 148 -37.86 -15.42 26.25
N LEU A 149 -36.82 -14.78 26.83
CA LEU A 149 -36.73 -13.80 27.92
C LEU A 149 -35.37 -13.07 27.96
N GLU A 150 -35.40 -11.91 28.61
CA GLU A 150 -34.28 -11.05 29.02
C GLU A 150 -33.12 -11.78 29.73
N ARG A 151 -31.87 -11.33 29.49
CA ARG A 151 -30.95 -10.86 30.55
C ARG A 151 -29.68 -10.20 29.99
N SER A 152 -29.57 -8.91 30.32
CA SER A 152 -28.36 -8.12 30.64
C SER A 152 -27.03 -8.42 29.91
N VAL A 153 -26.62 -7.49 29.05
CA VAL A 153 -25.24 -7.34 28.57
C VAL A 153 -24.45 -6.50 29.59
N PRO A 154 -23.31 -6.97 30.14
CA PRO A 154 -22.39 -6.10 30.86
C PRO A 154 -21.63 -5.20 29.88
N ALA A 155 -21.62 -3.91 30.17
CA ALA A 155 -20.72 -2.95 29.56
C ALA A 155 -19.26 -3.34 29.89
N ASP A 156 -18.41 -3.42 28.86
CA ASP A 156 -16.98 -3.08 28.85
C ASP A 156 -16.23 -3.87 27.78
N SER A 157 -16.27 -3.34 26.56
CA SER A 157 -15.15 -3.42 25.63
C SER A 157 -15.28 -2.25 24.67
N GLY A 158 -14.70 -1.12 25.08
CA GLY A 158 -14.64 0.11 24.30
C GLY A 158 -13.91 -0.11 22.98
N TRP A 159 -14.67 -0.37 21.93
CA TRP A 159 -14.28 -0.13 20.55
C TRP A 159 -15.31 0.81 19.94
N ILE A 160 -15.07 2.12 20.11
CA ILE A 160 -15.82 3.16 19.42
C ILE A 160 -15.49 3.02 17.93
N SER A 161 -16.39 2.40 17.19
CA SER A 161 -16.41 2.45 15.73
C SER A 161 -17.25 3.67 15.33
N ALA A 162 -16.62 4.83 15.19
CA ALA A 162 -17.29 6.00 14.63
C ALA A 162 -17.39 5.84 13.11
N ASN A 163 -18.46 5.20 12.64
CA ASN A 163 -18.95 5.31 11.27
C ASN A 163 -20.23 6.13 11.28
N VAL A 164 -20.14 7.41 10.96
CA VAL A 164 -21.30 8.21 10.54
C VAL A 164 -20.88 9.03 9.34
N TRP A 165 -21.33 8.61 8.15
CA TRP A 165 -21.56 9.50 7.03
C TRP A 165 -22.93 9.20 6.44
N LEU A 166 -23.61 10.31 6.10
CA LEU A 166 -24.85 10.46 5.33
C LEU A 166 -26.16 10.37 6.11
N ARG A 167 -26.73 11.55 6.40
CA ARG A 167 -28.18 11.75 6.35
C ARG A 167 -28.54 12.31 4.96
N PRO A 168 -29.57 11.77 4.28
CA PRO A 168 -30.26 12.48 3.22
C PRO A 168 -31.14 13.59 3.81
N THR A 169 -31.37 14.63 3.01
CA THR A 169 -32.32 15.72 3.26
C THR A 169 -33.76 15.21 3.35
N ALA A 170 -34.56 15.78 4.25
CA ALA A 170 -36.01 15.95 4.08
C ALA A 170 -36.52 17.11 4.96
N ASP A 171 -37.25 17.99 4.30
CA ASP A 171 -38.19 19.07 4.68
C ASP A 171 -37.70 20.26 5.53
#